data_AF-A0AB40AGN2-F1
#
_entry.id   AF-A0AB40AGN2-F1
#
_cell.length_a   1.000
_cell.length_b   1.000
_cell.length_c   1.000
_cell.angle_alpha   90.00
_cell.angle_beta   90.00
_cell.angle_gamma   90.00
#
_symmetry.space_group_name_H-M   'P 1'
#
loop_
_entity.id
_entity.type
_entity.pdbx_description
1 polymer ?
#
loop_
_entity_poly.entity_id
_entity_poly.type
_entity_poly.pdbx_seq_one_letter_code
_entity_poly.pdbx_strand_id
1 'polypeptide(L)'
;MSLLLNLANTFLYMVNTYIVVPTADDYSLSLGAPATVCGVIIGSMAVAQVFSSVYFSAWSNKSYFKPLIFSSIMLLLGNLLYALAYDLSSIAVLIIGRLLCGLDSARAVNRRYISDCVLLKLRMKASAGFVSASALGMACGPALAGLLQTKFKIYSLTFNKNTLPGWVMAVAWLIYLIWMWISFKEPVHDFEENHFPQDSGVVGQSEHGIVQSLLISESKDDEEDERDYDESEEASVKSHEPASSISSAYKLLTPSVKVQLLICFMLKYAMEILLAESSVITTFYFSWPSSSVAIFLAVLCLTVLPVNAIVGSYLTNIFEDRQILLASEIMLLVGVILSFRVTGPYSVSQYISSALITFVSAEVLESK
;
A
#
# COMPACT_ATOMS: atom_id res chain seq x y z
N MET A 1 -22.49 -1.58 5.65
CA MET A 1 -21.70 -2.79 5.94
C MET A 1 -20.43 -2.87 5.11
N SER A 2 -20.50 -2.93 3.78
CA SER A 2 -19.34 -3.17 2.90
C SER A 2 -18.11 -2.26 3.11
N LEU A 3 -18.28 -0.97 3.43
CA LEU A 3 -17.15 -0.08 3.76
C LEU A 3 -16.42 -0.50 5.05
N LEU A 4 -17.12 -1.05 6.06
CA LEU A 4 -16.49 -1.56 7.28
C LEU A 4 -15.67 -2.84 7.01
N LEU A 5 -16.17 -3.72 6.13
CA LEU A 5 -15.43 -4.91 5.68
C LEU A 5 -14.16 -4.52 4.92
N ASN A 6 -14.23 -3.53 4.03
CA ASN A 6 -13.09 -2.95 3.32
C ASN A 6 -12.03 -2.38 4.30
N LEU A 7 -12.44 -1.56 5.28
CA LEU A 7 -11.53 -1.06 6.32
C LEU A 7 -10.93 -2.18 7.18
N ALA A 8 -11.73 -3.18 7.57
CA ALA A 8 -11.27 -4.33 8.34
C ALA A 8 -10.28 -5.21 7.55
N ASN A 9 -10.50 -5.41 6.25
CA ASN A 9 -9.58 -6.10 5.36
C ASN A 9 -8.24 -5.37 5.28
N THR A 10 -8.24 -4.06 5.08
CA THR A 10 -7.00 -3.28 4.98
C THR A 10 -6.26 -3.17 6.32
N PHE A 11 -6.96 -3.08 7.46
CA PHE A 11 -6.35 -3.23 8.77
C PHE A 11 -5.69 -4.61 8.91
N LEU A 12 -6.43 -5.70 8.64
CA LEU A 12 -5.96 -7.07 8.81
C LEU A 12 -4.81 -7.40 7.85
N TYR A 13 -4.82 -6.84 6.63
CA TYR A 13 -3.71 -6.92 5.67
C TYR A 13 -2.44 -6.27 6.23
N MET A 14 -2.50 -5.07 6.80
CA MET A 14 -1.31 -4.44 7.36
C MET A 14 -0.81 -5.17 8.62
N VAL A 15 -1.72 -5.71 9.46
CA VAL A 15 -1.31 -6.64 10.54
C VAL A 15 -0.55 -7.83 9.93
N ASN A 16 -1.07 -8.46 8.88
CA ASN A 16 -0.47 -9.61 8.19
C ASN A 16 0.95 -9.32 7.66
N THR A 17 1.16 -8.14 7.08
CA THR A 17 2.45 -7.74 6.50
C THR A 17 3.52 -7.57 7.58
N TYR A 18 3.19 -6.94 8.71
CA TYR A 18 4.19 -6.49 9.69
C TYR A 18 4.29 -7.32 10.98
N ILE A 19 3.31 -8.18 11.33
CA ILE A 19 3.36 -9.11 12.50
C ILE A 19 4.53 -10.10 12.48
N VAL A 20 5.08 -10.34 11.30
CA VAL A 20 6.21 -11.24 11.03
C VAL A 20 7.59 -10.59 11.22
N VAL A 21 7.67 -9.25 11.17
CA VAL A 21 8.93 -8.51 11.02
C VAL A 21 9.83 -8.64 12.25
N PRO A 22 9.34 -8.53 13.50
CA PRO A 22 10.17 -8.64 14.70
C PRO A 22 10.80 -10.03 14.94
N THR A 23 10.43 -11.03 14.14
CA THR A 23 10.87 -12.44 14.28
C THR A 23 11.38 -13.04 12.97
N ALA A 24 11.51 -12.26 11.90
CA ALA A 24 11.84 -12.78 10.57
C ALA A 24 13.28 -13.32 10.45
N ASP A 25 14.21 -12.72 11.19
CA ASP A 25 15.61 -13.12 11.34
C ASP A 25 15.74 -14.36 12.25
N ASP A 26 15.10 -14.34 13.41
CA ASP A 26 14.94 -15.48 14.32
C ASP A 26 14.37 -16.73 13.61
N TYR A 27 13.40 -16.54 12.71
CA TYR A 27 12.82 -17.62 11.92
C TYR A 27 13.79 -18.11 10.85
N SER A 28 14.48 -17.22 10.13
CA SER A 28 15.52 -17.60 9.18
C SER A 28 16.61 -18.47 9.83
N LEU A 29 17.12 -18.03 10.99
CA LEU A 29 18.11 -18.76 11.79
C LEU A 29 17.56 -20.11 12.27
N SER A 30 16.29 -20.17 12.69
CA SER A 30 15.63 -21.42 13.10
C SER A 30 15.48 -22.45 11.98
N LEU A 31 15.54 -22.01 10.71
CA LEU A 31 15.50 -22.87 9.52
C LEU A 31 16.91 -23.15 8.94
N GLY A 32 17.97 -22.79 9.68
CA GLY A 32 19.35 -23.00 9.25
C GLY A 32 19.86 -22.02 8.19
N ALA A 33 19.15 -20.92 7.94
CA ALA A 33 19.53 -19.88 6.98
C ALA A 33 20.11 -18.63 7.67
N PRO A 34 20.91 -17.80 6.98
CA PRO A 34 21.42 -16.55 7.54
C PRO A 34 20.30 -15.58 7.95
N ALA A 35 20.51 -14.83 9.04
CA ALA A 35 19.56 -13.83 9.52
C ALA A 35 19.11 -12.83 8.44
N THR A 36 20.03 -12.43 7.55
CA THR A 36 19.80 -11.50 6.43
C THR A 36 18.76 -11.96 5.40
N VAL A 37 18.39 -13.25 5.38
CA VAL A 37 17.30 -13.75 4.54
C VAL A 37 15.93 -13.27 5.05
N CYS A 38 15.84 -12.64 6.23
CA CYS A 38 14.67 -11.87 6.68
C CYS A 38 14.17 -10.89 5.61
N GLY A 39 15.06 -10.20 4.89
CA GLY A 39 14.71 -9.26 3.83
C GLY A 39 14.03 -9.93 2.64
N VAL A 40 14.40 -11.18 2.33
CA VAL A 40 13.71 -12.00 1.32
C VAL A 40 12.36 -12.50 1.85
N ILE A 41 12.30 -12.91 3.12
CA ILE A 41 11.07 -13.34 3.80
C ILE A 41 10.06 -12.19 3.92
N ILE A 42 10.50 -10.94 3.98
CA ILE A 42 9.65 -9.74 3.98
C ILE A 42 9.32 -9.30 2.55
N GLY A 43 10.34 -9.01 1.74
CA GLY A 43 10.18 -8.47 0.38
C GLY A 43 9.47 -9.40 -0.61
N SER A 44 9.51 -10.73 -0.42
CA SER A 44 8.78 -11.67 -1.29
C SER A 44 7.27 -11.42 -1.36
N MET A 45 6.66 -10.96 -0.26
CA MET A 45 5.25 -10.57 -0.23
C MET A 45 4.98 -9.34 -1.11
N ALA A 46 5.85 -8.32 -1.05
CA ALA A 46 5.74 -7.13 -1.89
C ALA A 46 6.00 -7.44 -3.38
N VAL A 47 6.97 -8.31 -3.70
CA VAL A 47 7.26 -8.74 -5.08
C VAL A 47 6.06 -9.45 -5.71
N ALA A 48 5.42 -10.37 -4.99
CA ALA A 48 4.20 -11.02 -5.48
C ALA A 48 3.05 -10.02 -5.67
N GLN A 49 2.92 -9.03 -4.77
CA GLN A 49 1.87 -8.01 -4.85
C GLN A 49 1.99 -7.11 -6.09
N VAL A 50 3.22 -6.77 -6.52
CA VAL A 50 3.42 -6.03 -7.78
C VAL A 50 2.79 -6.78 -8.96
N PHE A 51 3.02 -8.08 -9.07
CA PHE A 51 2.45 -8.89 -10.16
C PHE A 51 0.93 -9.10 -10.02
N SER A 52 0.41 -9.43 -8.84
CA SER A 52 -1.02 -9.65 -8.64
C SER A 52 -1.86 -8.38 -8.84
N SER A 53 -1.31 -7.19 -8.53
CA SER A 53 -2.02 -5.92 -8.64
C SER A 53 -2.60 -5.66 -10.04
N VAL A 54 -1.87 -6.06 -11.09
CA VAL A 54 -2.29 -5.92 -12.50
C VAL A 54 -3.52 -6.81 -12.79
N TYR A 55 -3.48 -8.08 -12.37
CA TYR A 55 -4.59 -9.02 -12.56
C TYR A 55 -5.82 -8.64 -11.73
N PHE A 56 -5.65 -8.19 -10.49
CA PHE A 56 -6.75 -7.72 -9.64
C PHE A 56 -7.35 -6.40 -10.14
N SER A 57 -6.54 -5.51 -10.72
CA SER A 57 -7.06 -4.31 -11.41
C SER A 57 -7.98 -4.70 -12.57
N ALA A 58 -7.56 -5.65 -13.41
CA ALA A 58 -8.37 -6.18 -14.50
C ALA A 58 -9.65 -6.89 -14.01
N TRP A 59 -9.56 -7.71 -12.96
CA TRP A 59 -10.70 -8.49 -12.42
C TRP A 59 -11.72 -7.60 -11.69
N SER A 60 -11.26 -6.60 -10.94
CA SER A 60 -12.13 -5.65 -10.21
C SER A 60 -13.03 -4.79 -11.11
N ASN A 61 -12.75 -4.71 -12.41
CA ASN A 61 -13.68 -4.11 -13.39
C ASN A 61 -15.05 -4.82 -13.48
N LYS A 62 -15.15 -6.07 -12.99
CA LYS A 62 -16.34 -6.93 -13.20
C LYS A 62 -17.01 -7.45 -11.92
N SER A 63 -16.33 -7.38 -10.77
CA SER A 63 -16.83 -7.79 -9.44
C SER A 63 -15.79 -7.42 -8.39
N TYR A 64 -16.21 -6.91 -7.24
CA TYR A 64 -15.31 -6.66 -6.10
C TYR A 64 -15.33 -7.86 -5.15
N PHE A 65 -16.48 -8.54 -5.00
CA PHE A 65 -16.63 -9.71 -4.14
C PHE A 65 -15.71 -10.89 -4.53
N LYS A 66 -15.61 -11.22 -5.83
CA LYS A 66 -14.83 -12.39 -6.29
C LYS A 66 -13.31 -12.24 -6.05
N PRO A 67 -12.65 -11.11 -6.39
CA PRO A 67 -11.26 -10.86 -5.99
C PRO A 67 -11.03 -10.91 -4.47
N LEU A 68 -11.95 -10.36 -3.68
CA LEU A 68 -11.81 -10.29 -2.20
C LEU A 68 -11.90 -11.67 -1.53
N ILE A 69 -12.75 -12.57 -2.04
CA ILE A 69 -12.78 -13.98 -1.60
C ILE A 69 -11.47 -14.69 -1.96
N PHE A 70 -11.02 -14.58 -3.21
CA PHE A 70 -9.78 -15.23 -3.67
C PHE A 70 -8.56 -14.75 -2.86
N SER A 71 -8.45 -13.44 -2.67
CA SER A 71 -7.54 -12.77 -1.73
C SER A 71 -7.51 -13.45 -0.35
N SER A 72 -8.67 -13.53 0.30
CA SER A 72 -8.78 -14.04 1.68
C SER A 72 -8.40 -15.52 1.78
N ILE A 73 -8.62 -16.30 0.71
CA ILE A 73 -8.19 -17.71 0.62
C ILE A 73 -6.67 -17.80 0.40
N MET A 74 -6.06 -16.96 -0.45
CA MET A 74 -4.60 -16.92 -0.63
C MET A 74 -3.87 -16.52 0.65
N LEU A 75 -4.41 -15.54 1.39
CA LEU A 75 -3.90 -15.11 2.69
C LEU A 75 -4.04 -16.21 3.76
N LEU A 76 -5.17 -16.92 3.81
CA LEU A 76 -5.35 -18.07 4.69
C LEU A 76 -4.30 -19.17 4.42
N LEU A 77 -4.14 -19.57 3.15
CA LEU A 77 -3.19 -20.61 2.74
C LEU A 77 -1.73 -20.18 2.94
N GLY A 78 -1.40 -18.93 2.63
CA GLY A 78 -0.06 -18.38 2.81
C GLY A 78 0.38 -18.34 4.27
N ASN A 79 -0.52 -17.97 5.19
CA ASN A 79 -0.25 -18.01 6.63
C ASN A 79 -0.14 -19.42 7.21
N LEU A 80 -0.95 -20.37 6.73
CA LEU A 80 -0.82 -21.79 7.11
C LEU A 80 0.54 -22.34 6.67
N LEU A 81 0.99 -22.05 5.45
CA LEU A 81 2.31 -22.47 4.96
C LEU A 81 3.46 -21.74 5.68
N TYR A 82 3.30 -20.44 6.00
CA TYR A 82 4.23 -19.70 6.84
C TYR A 82 4.40 -20.35 8.22
N ALA A 83 3.32 -20.82 8.86
CA ALA A 83 3.41 -21.49 10.16
C ALA A 83 4.00 -22.92 10.05
N LEU A 84 3.59 -23.69 9.04
CA LEU A 84 4.04 -25.06 8.82
C LEU A 84 5.50 -25.19 8.38
N ALA A 85 6.10 -24.12 7.82
CA ALA A 85 7.49 -24.13 7.37
C ALA A 85 8.50 -24.47 8.48
N TYR A 86 8.16 -24.23 9.75
CA TYR A 86 8.98 -24.62 10.91
C TYR A 86 9.01 -26.13 11.10
N ASP A 87 7.84 -26.77 11.18
CA ASP A 87 7.73 -28.23 11.38
C ASP A 87 8.18 -29.01 10.14
N LEU A 88 8.13 -28.40 8.94
CA LEU A 88 8.72 -28.91 7.70
C LEU A 88 10.20 -28.55 7.51
N SER A 89 10.78 -27.74 8.42
CA SER A 89 12.18 -27.28 8.39
C SER A 89 12.64 -26.75 7.01
N SER A 90 11.79 -25.99 6.32
CA SER A 90 12.02 -25.60 4.92
C SER A 90 11.75 -24.13 4.65
N ILE A 91 12.82 -23.38 4.38
CA ILE A 91 12.74 -21.96 3.98
C ILE A 91 12.06 -21.76 2.61
N ALA A 92 12.05 -22.77 1.75
CA ALA A 92 11.28 -22.73 0.51
C ALA A 92 9.77 -22.68 0.78
N VAL A 93 9.27 -23.47 1.74
CA VAL A 93 7.86 -23.42 2.17
C VAL A 93 7.53 -22.08 2.82
N LEU A 94 8.45 -21.52 3.60
CA LEU A 94 8.30 -20.18 4.20
C LEU A 94 8.12 -19.11 3.12
N ILE A 95 9.01 -19.07 2.12
CA ILE A 95 8.96 -18.10 1.02
C ILE A 95 7.71 -18.32 0.14
N ILE A 96 7.31 -19.57 -0.13
CA ILE A 96 6.06 -19.87 -0.85
C ILE A 96 4.83 -19.34 -0.10
N GLY A 97 4.76 -19.54 1.23
CA GLY A 97 3.69 -18.97 2.06
C GLY A 97 3.62 -17.44 1.97
N ARG A 98 4.78 -16.78 1.89
CA ARG A 98 4.88 -15.31 1.77
C ARG A 98 4.54 -14.79 0.38
N LEU A 99 4.94 -15.50 -0.67
CA LEU A 99 4.48 -15.24 -2.03
C LEU A 99 2.96 -15.36 -2.15
N LEU A 100 2.34 -16.38 -1.54
CA LEU A 100 0.88 -16.55 -1.51
C LEU A 100 0.17 -15.43 -0.74
N CYS A 101 0.68 -15.00 0.41
CA CYS A 101 0.18 -13.80 1.09
C CYS A 101 0.31 -12.54 0.23
N GLY A 102 1.33 -12.48 -0.64
CA GLY A 102 1.56 -11.39 -1.58
C GLY A 102 0.74 -11.48 -2.88
N LEU A 103 0.16 -12.64 -3.23
CA LEU A 103 -0.82 -12.73 -4.31
C LEU A 103 -2.16 -12.04 -3.97
N ASP A 104 -2.30 -11.52 -2.75
CA ASP A 104 -3.34 -10.57 -2.42
C ASP A 104 -3.13 -9.20 -3.11
N SER A 105 -4.21 -8.68 -3.67
CA SER A 105 -4.30 -7.25 -4.03
C SER A 105 -5.64 -6.64 -3.66
N ALA A 106 -6.29 -7.16 -2.62
CA ALA A 106 -7.45 -6.55 -1.99
C ALA A 106 -7.18 -5.10 -1.58
N ARG A 107 -5.96 -4.72 -1.15
CA ARG A 107 -5.61 -3.32 -0.85
C ARG A 107 -5.86 -2.38 -2.05
N ALA A 108 -5.62 -2.84 -3.29
CA ALA A 108 -5.92 -2.08 -4.50
C ALA A 108 -7.43 -2.06 -4.82
N VAL A 109 -8.08 -3.22 -4.75
CA VAL A 109 -9.54 -3.36 -4.95
C VAL A 109 -10.34 -2.53 -3.93
N ASN A 110 -9.83 -2.40 -2.69
CA ASN A 110 -10.42 -1.61 -1.63
C ASN A 110 -10.32 -0.10 -1.88
N ARG A 111 -9.15 0.40 -2.33
CA ARG A 111 -9.00 1.81 -2.73
C ARG A 111 -9.93 2.13 -3.90
N ARG A 112 -10.01 1.23 -4.89
CA ARG A 112 -10.95 1.35 -6.01
C ARG A 112 -12.41 1.36 -5.55
N TYR A 113 -12.81 0.45 -4.66
CA TYR A 113 -14.16 0.43 -4.09
C TYR A 113 -14.52 1.74 -3.38
N ILE A 114 -13.56 2.38 -2.69
CA ILE A 114 -13.76 3.70 -2.06
C ILE A 114 -13.90 4.81 -3.11
N SER A 115 -13.16 4.76 -4.22
CA SER A 115 -13.41 5.63 -5.37
C SER A 115 -14.84 5.45 -5.89
N ASP A 116 -15.16 4.22 -6.31
CA ASP A 116 -16.26 3.98 -7.24
C ASP A 116 -17.62 3.92 -6.51
N CYS A 117 -17.65 3.50 -5.24
CA CYS A 117 -18.90 3.28 -4.47
C CYS A 117 -19.19 4.32 -3.38
N VAL A 118 -18.30 5.31 -3.14
CA VAL A 118 -18.52 6.34 -2.11
C VAL A 118 -18.76 7.71 -2.78
N LEU A 119 -19.87 8.36 -2.42
CA LEU A 119 -20.19 9.71 -2.90
C LEU A 119 -19.01 10.66 -2.69
N LEU A 120 -18.75 11.52 -3.67
CA LEU A 120 -17.59 12.42 -3.70
C LEU A 120 -17.40 13.24 -2.41
N LYS A 121 -18.50 13.74 -1.82
CA LYS A 121 -18.52 14.48 -0.54
C LYS A 121 -18.05 13.68 0.69
N LEU A 122 -18.08 12.34 0.61
CA LEU A 122 -17.65 11.41 1.67
C LEU A 122 -16.34 10.68 1.31
N ARG A 123 -15.91 10.69 0.04
CA ARG A 123 -14.74 9.97 -0.46
C ARG A 123 -13.47 10.36 0.31
N MET A 124 -13.24 11.66 0.54
CA MET A 124 -12.14 12.18 1.39
C MET A 124 -12.09 11.49 2.77
N LYS A 125 -13.24 11.42 3.45
CA LYS A 125 -13.36 10.82 4.79
C LYS A 125 -13.18 9.31 4.77
N ALA A 126 -13.62 8.63 3.70
CA ALA A 126 -13.42 7.20 3.51
C ALA A 126 -11.95 6.86 3.22
N SER A 127 -11.26 7.63 2.37
CA SER A 127 -9.82 7.51 2.13
C SER A 127 -8.99 7.77 3.38
N ALA A 128 -9.30 8.82 4.14
CA ALA A 128 -8.65 9.08 5.43
C ALA A 128 -8.84 7.92 6.41
N GLY A 129 -10.06 7.37 6.51
CA GLY A 129 -10.34 6.18 7.31
C GLY A 129 -9.56 4.94 6.87
N PHE A 130 -9.36 4.75 5.56
CA PHE A 130 -8.54 3.66 4.99
C PHE A 130 -7.05 3.83 5.33
N VAL A 131 -6.53 5.06 5.29
CA VAL A 131 -5.15 5.37 5.70
C VAL A 131 -4.99 5.13 7.20
N SER A 132 -5.90 5.62 8.05
CA SER A 132 -5.87 5.36 9.49
C SER A 132 -5.98 3.86 9.82
N ALA A 133 -6.81 3.10 9.11
CA ALA A 133 -6.91 1.64 9.26
C ALA A 133 -5.61 0.92 8.83
N SER A 134 -4.95 1.41 7.76
CA SER A 134 -3.65 0.90 7.32
C SER A 134 -2.58 1.13 8.39
N ALA A 135 -2.49 2.37 8.91
CA ALA A 135 -1.55 2.77 9.96
C ALA A 135 -1.75 1.99 11.27
N LEU A 136 -3.01 1.86 11.71
CA LEU A 136 -3.35 1.05 12.89
C LEU A 136 -2.96 -0.42 12.72
N GLY A 137 -3.16 -1.00 11.54
CA GLY A 137 -2.75 -2.38 11.27
C GLY A 137 -1.23 -2.54 11.24
N MET A 138 -0.52 -1.56 10.68
CA MET A 138 0.95 -1.50 10.62
C MET A 138 1.58 -1.42 12.02
N ALA A 139 0.99 -0.66 12.95
CA ALA A 139 1.42 -0.62 14.35
C ALA A 139 0.98 -1.87 15.14
N CYS A 140 -0.22 -2.39 14.87
CA CYS A 140 -0.77 -3.54 15.56
C CYS A 140 -0.06 -4.86 15.23
N GLY A 141 0.48 -5.00 14.01
CA GLY A 141 1.29 -6.15 13.59
C GLY A 141 2.44 -6.45 14.56
N PRO A 142 3.47 -5.58 14.66
CA PRO A 142 4.57 -5.76 15.60
C PRO A 142 4.10 -5.85 17.06
N ALA A 143 3.07 -5.10 17.46
CA ALA A 143 2.52 -5.18 18.82
C ALA A 143 1.99 -6.58 19.17
N LEU A 144 1.26 -7.22 18.25
CA LEU A 144 0.80 -8.61 18.43
C LEU A 144 1.98 -9.59 18.42
N ALA A 145 2.98 -9.39 17.57
CA ALA A 145 4.21 -10.21 17.56
C ALA A 145 4.92 -10.19 18.93
N GLY A 146 4.98 -9.02 19.58
CA GLY A 146 5.54 -8.85 20.93
C GLY A 146 4.76 -9.59 22.03
N LEU A 147 3.47 -9.85 21.82
CA LEU A 147 2.62 -10.63 22.74
C LEU A 147 2.67 -12.14 22.45
N LEU A 148 2.87 -12.53 21.19
CA LEU A 148 2.89 -13.93 20.72
C LEU A 148 4.20 -14.67 21.02
N GLN A 149 4.74 -14.52 22.23
CA GLN A 149 6.04 -15.08 22.63
C GLN A 149 5.94 -16.45 23.35
N THR A 150 4.77 -17.08 23.38
CA THR A 150 4.57 -18.38 24.04
C THR A 150 5.19 -19.54 23.26
N LYS A 151 5.51 -20.64 23.95
CA LYS A 151 6.08 -21.85 23.34
C LYS A 151 5.38 -23.12 23.87
N PHE A 152 4.73 -23.85 22.97
CA PHE A 152 4.08 -25.14 23.25
C PHE A 152 4.02 -26.01 21.99
N LYS A 153 3.65 -27.29 22.13
CA LYS A 153 3.49 -28.21 20.99
C LYS A 153 2.16 -28.96 21.13
N ILE A 154 1.40 -29.04 20.04
CA ILE A 154 0.12 -29.78 19.98
C ILE A 154 0.26 -30.83 18.88
N TYR A 155 0.21 -32.11 19.26
CA TYR A 155 0.54 -33.24 18.38
C TYR A 155 1.89 -33.03 17.66
N SER A 156 1.88 -32.89 16.33
CA SER A 156 3.07 -32.64 15.52
C SER A 156 3.37 -31.15 15.30
N LEU A 157 2.45 -30.24 15.61
CA LEU A 157 2.53 -28.81 15.28
C LEU A 157 3.19 -28.00 16.39
N THR A 158 4.22 -27.23 16.04
CA THR A 158 4.97 -26.40 16.98
C THR A 158 4.44 -24.96 17.00
N PHE A 159 4.06 -24.50 18.19
CA PHE A 159 3.63 -23.12 18.44
C PHE A 159 4.75 -22.41 19.19
N ASN A 160 5.39 -21.44 18.54
CA ASN A 160 6.48 -20.64 19.08
C ASN A 160 6.40 -19.21 18.53
N LYS A 161 7.26 -18.30 19.01
CA LYS A 161 7.29 -16.89 18.58
C LYS A 161 7.35 -16.65 17.07
N ASN A 162 7.89 -17.60 16.30
CA ASN A 162 8.02 -17.52 14.84
C ASN A 162 6.77 -18.07 14.12
N THR A 163 6.12 -19.12 14.64
CA THR A 163 4.95 -19.76 14.00
C THR A 163 3.61 -19.19 14.44
N LEU A 164 3.51 -18.66 15.67
CA LEU A 164 2.29 -18.07 16.22
C LEU A 164 1.71 -16.93 15.37
N PRO A 165 2.51 -16.00 14.79
CA PRO A 165 2.01 -15.02 13.82
C PRO A 165 1.20 -15.66 12.68
N GLY A 166 1.72 -16.71 12.04
CA GLY A 166 1.01 -17.41 10.96
C GLY A 166 -0.26 -18.11 11.44
N TRP A 167 -0.22 -18.79 12.58
CA TRP A 167 -1.42 -19.45 13.13
C TRP A 167 -2.53 -18.47 13.49
N VAL A 168 -2.20 -17.34 14.13
CA VAL A 168 -3.17 -16.31 14.51
C VAL A 168 -3.75 -15.61 13.27
N MET A 169 -2.90 -15.26 12.30
CA MET A 169 -3.38 -14.63 11.06
C MET A 169 -4.21 -15.58 10.21
N ALA A 170 -3.88 -16.88 10.13
CA ALA A 170 -4.71 -17.86 9.45
C ALA A 170 -6.13 -17.92 10.05
N VAL A 171 -6.25 -17.97 11.39
CA VAL A 171 -7.57 -17.95 12.06
C VAL A 171 -8.30 -16.62 11.81
N ALA A 172 -7.60 -15.48 11.86
CA ALA A 172 -8.20 -14.18 11.60
C ALA A 172 -8.71 -14.04 10.15
N TRP A 173 -7.96 -14.53 9.15
CA TRP A 173 -8.39 -14.56 7.75
C TRP A 173 -9.56 -15.51 7.50
N LEU A 174 -9.63 -16.65 8.20
CA LEU A 174 -10.79 -17.54 8.14
C LEU A 174 -12.05 -16.85 8.70
N ILE A 175 -11.94 -16.17 9.84
CA ILE A 175 -13.04 -15.39 10.44
C ILE A 175 -13.47 -14.26 9.49
N TYR A 176 -12.52 -13.54 8.90
CA TYR A 176 -12.80 -12.46 7.95
C TYR A 176 -13.48 -12.98 6.67
N LEU A 177 -13.04 -14.12 6.12
CA LEU A 177 -13.67 -14.77 4.96
C LEU A 177 -15.14 -15.14 5.25
N ILE A 178 -15.42 -15.73 6.42
CA ILE A 178 -16.79 -16.05 6.85
C ILE A 178 -17.63 -14.78 7.01
N TRP A 179 -17.08 -13.74 7.63
CA TRP A 179 -17.78 -12.46 7.82
C TRP A 179 -18.09 -11.78 6.48
N MET A 180 -17.14 -11.76 5.54
CA MET A 180 -17.35 -11.25 4.19
C MET A 180 -18.46 -12.03 3.46
N TRP A 181 -18.42 -13.36 3.49
CA TRP A 181 -19.41 -14.22 2.83
C TRP A 181 -20.84 -13.95 3.30
N ILE A 182 -21.02 -13.62 4.59
CA ILE A 182 -22.33 -13.34 5.18
C ILE A 182 -22.75 -11.86 5.00
N SER A 183 -21.81 -10.92 5.05
CA SER A 183 -22.11 -9.48 5.21
C SER A 183 -21.73 -8.57 4.04
N PHE A 184 -21.02 -9.06 3.02
CA PHE A 184 -20.68 -8.28 1.85
C PHE A 184 -21.85 -8.26 0.84
N LYS A 185 -22.34 -7.07 0.53
CA LYS A 185 -23.25 -6.85 -0.61
C LYS A 185 -22.47 -6.15 -1.72
N GLU A 186 -22.37 -6.83 -2.86
CA GLU A 186 -21.81 -6.29 -4.11
C GLU A 186 -22.64 -5.04 -4.52
N PRO A 187 -22.00 -3.94 -4.93
CA PRO A 187 -22.70 -2.79 -5.48
C PRO A 187 -23.36 -3.17 -6.81
N VAL A 188 -24.55 -2.62 -7.09
CA VAL A 188 -25.14 -2.74 -8.42
C VAL A 188 -24.19 -2.03 -9.40
N HIS A 189 -23.77 -2.75 -10.43
CA HIS A 189 -23.22 -2.11 -11.63
C HIS A 189 -24.38 -1.96 -12.60
N ASP A 190 -24.80 -0.72 -12.78
CA ASP A 190 -25.65 -0.34 -13.90
C ASP A 190 -24.76 -0.49 -15.14
N PHE A 191 -24.83 -1.67 -15.76
CA PHE A 191 -24.25 -1.88 -17.07
C PHE A 191 -25.07 -1.05 -18.05
N GLU A 192 -24.54 0.10 -18.45
CA GLU A 192 -24.88 0.73 -19.73
C GLU A 192 -24.40 -0.19 -20.86
N GLU A 193 -25.12 -1.30 -21.05
CA GLU A 193 -25.18 -1.94 -22.35
C GLU A 193 -25.71 -0.90 -23.32
N ASN A 194 -24.84 -0.36 -24.17
CA ASN A 194 -25.20 0.49 -25.30
C ASN A 194 -25.93 -0.32 -26.39
N HIS A 195 -27.07 -0.89 -26.01
CA HIS A 195 -28.13 -1.33 -26.90
C HIS A 195 -28.74 -0.09 -27.57
N PHE A 196 -28.02 0.50 -28.52
CA PHE A 196 -28.62 1.36 -29.54
C PHE A 196 -29.71 0.53 -30.25
N PRO A 197 -30.99 0.91 -30.17
CA PRO A 197 -32.02 0.26 -30.96
C PRO A 197 -31.73 0.55 -32.43
N GLN A 198 -31.42 -0.48 -33.22
CA GLN A 198 -31.12 -0.34 -34.65
C GLN A 198 -32.41 -0.17 -35.47
N ASP A 199 -33.22 0.81 -35.10
CA ASP A 199 -34.52 1.04 -35.72
C ASP A 199 -34.39 1.87 -37.01
N SER A 200 -35.16 1.48 -38.03
CA SER A 200 -34.81 1.76 -39.42
C SER A 200 -35.87 2.62 -40.14
N GLY A 201 -35.80 3.94 -39.97
CA GLY A 201 -36.21 4.89 -41.01
C GLY A 201 -37.11 6.07 -40.63
N VAL A 202 -37.12 7.04 -41.56
CA VAL A 202 -38.09 8.15 -41.72
C VAL A 202 -38.02 9.31 -40.70
N VAL A 203 -37.00 10.17 -40.91
CA VAL A 203 -37.12 11.65 -41.03
C VAL A 203 -38.13 12.38 -40.12
N GLY A 204 -37.61 13.07 -39.10
CA GLY A 204 -38.24 14.18 -38.39
C GLY A 204 -37.19 15.24 -38.02
N GLN A 205 -37.56 16.52 -37.99
CA GLN A 205 -36.61 17.63 -37.79
C GLN A 205 -36.39 18.00 -36.32
N SER A 206 -35.26 18.71 -36.07
CA SER A 206 -35.02 19.66 -34.97
C SER A 206 -34.31 19.14 -33.70
N GLU A 207 -32.98 19.07 -33.78
CA GLU A 207 -32.09 19.31 -32.63
C GLU A 207 -30.99 20.30 -33.03
N HIS A 208 -30.96 21.50 -32.44
CA HIS A 208 -29.76 22.33 -32.27
C HIS A 208 -30.02 23.47 -31.27
N GLY A 209 -29.67 23.23 -30.01
CA GLY A 209 -29.86 24.12 -28.86
C GLY A 209 -29.87 23.26 -27.60
N ILE A 210 -28.82 23.27 -26.79
CA ILE A 210 -28.71 24.25 -25.69
C ILE A 210 -27.26 24.71 -25.43
N VAL A 211 -26.25 24.13 -26.09
CA VAL A 211 -24.82 24.31 -25.76
C VAL A 211 -24.22 25.62 -26.31
N GLN A 212 -24.76 26.16 -27.40
CA GLN A 212 -24.20 27.31 -28.14
C GLN A 212 -24.52 28.69 -27.51
N SER A 213 -24.44 28.84 -26.18
CA SER A 213 -24.91 30.06 -25.48
C SER A 213 -24.07 30.51 -24.27
N LEU A 214 -22.84 29.99 -24.09
CA LEU A 214 -21.97 30.36 -22.95
C LEU A 214 -20.55 30.80 -23.33
N LEU A 215 -20.25 31.01 -24.62
CA LEU A 215 -18.96 31.52 -25.10
C LEU A 215 -19.14 32.52 -26.24
N ILE A 216 -19.28 33.81 -25.91
CA ILE A 216 -19.03 35.03 -26.71
C ILE A 216 -19.40 36.25 -25.84
N SER A 217 -18.73 37.40 -26.06
CA SER A 217 -18.67 38.63 -25.22
C SER A 217 -17.78 38.47 -23.96
N GLU A 218 -16.81 39.35 -23.66
CA GLU A 218 -16.33 40.64 -24.24
C GLU A 218 -14.78 40.56 -24.36
N SER A 219 -14.07 40.93 -25.44
CA SER A 219 -13.66 42.28 -25.89
C SER A 219 -13.17 43.22 -24.76
N LYS A 220 -12.05 43.96 -24.83
CA LYS A 220 -10.99 44.25 -25.83
C LYS A 220 -9.80 44.92 -25.05
N ASP A 221 -8.62 45.36 -25.54
CA ASP A 221 -8.03 45.58 -26.89
C ASP A 221 -6.46 45.58 -26.81
N ASP A 222 -5.77 46.32 -27.70
CA ASP A 222 -4.40 46.92 -27.59
C ASP A 222 -3.11 46.06 -27.76
N GLU A 223 -2.66 45.99 -29.03
CA GLU A 223 -1.30 46.32 -29.59
C GLU A 223 -0.03 45.77 -28.88
N GLU A 224 0.70 44.81 -29.46
CA GLU A 224 1.74 44.89 -30.53
C GLU A 224 3.16 44.70 -29.97
N ASP A 225 3.81 43.54 -30.21
CA ASP A 225 5.11 43.49 -30.92
C ASP A 225 5.53 42.05 -31.35
N GLU A 226 6.66 41.94 -32.05
CA GLU A 226 6.98 40.86 -32.99
C GLU A 226 7.25 39.42 -32.46
N ARG A 227 6.66 38.46 -33.20
CA ARG A 227 7.27 37.23 -33.78
C ARG A 227 8.37 36.48 -33.01
N ASP A 228 8.06 35.23 -32.65
CA ASP A 228 8.94 34.10 -32.98
C ASP A 228 8.11 32.88 -33.40
N TYR A 229 8.60 32.11 -34.38
CA TYR A 229 7.95 30.88 -34.89
C TYR A 229 8.72 29.66 -34.39
N ASP A 230 8.04 28.63 -33.89
CA ASP A 230 8.49 27.25 -34.08
C ASP A 230 7.30 26.27 -34.12
N GLU A 231 7.44 25.17 -34.87
CA GLU A 231 6.32 24.32 -35.30
C GLU A 231 6.09 23.12 -34.36
N SER A 232 4.85 22.89 -33.89
CA SER A 232 4.35 21.53 -33.54
C SER A 232 2.84 21.45 -33.16
N GLU A 233 1.94 22.18 -33.82
CA GLU A 233 0.48 22.01 -33.66
C GLU A 233 -0.09 20.73 -34.35
N GLU A 234 0.52 19.56 -34.13
CA GLU A 234 -0.02 18.24 -34.52
C GLU A 234 -0.09 17.25 -33.34
N ALA A 235 -0.54 17.74 -32.17
CA ALA A 235 -0.69 16.95 -30.95
C ALA A 235 -2.08 17.05 -30.27
N SER A 236 -3.06 17.67 -30.91
CA SER A 236 -4.47 17.64 -30.48
C SER A 236 -5.27 16.58 -31.28
N VAL A 237 -6.38 16.10 -30.71
CA VAL A 237 -7.27 15.09 -31.31
C VAL A 237 -6.60 13.74 -31.66
N LYS A 238 -6.09 13.04 -30.64
CA LYS A 238 -6.04 11.56 -30.63
C LYS A 238 -6.93 11.00 -29.53
N SER A 239 -7.54 9.84 -29.80
CA SER A 239 -8.66 9.28 -29.06
C SER A 239 -8.36 8.95 -27.59
N HIS A 240 -9.38 9.08 -26.74
CA HIS A 240 -9.40 8.57 -25.36
C HIS A 240 -9.53 7.03 -25.34
N GLU A 241 -8.65 6.31 -26.05
CA GLU A 241 -8.56 4.86 -25.91
C GLU A 241 -7.78 4.49 -24.63
N PRO A 242 -8.26 3.52 -23.82
CA PRO A 242 -7.57 3.08 -22.63
C PRO A 242 -6.24 2.40 -23.00
N ALA A 243 -5.15 2.81 -22.35
CA ALA A 243 -3.81 2.37 -22.70
C ALA A 243 -3.63 0.84 -22.62
N SER A 244 -3.50 0.19 -23.77
CA SER A 244 -3.45 -1.27 -23.93
C SER A 244 -2.17 -1.94 -23.39
N SER A 245 -1.20 -1.17 -22.91
CA SER A 245 0.07 -1.67 -22.36
C SER A 245 0.64 -0.72 -21.30
N ILE A 246 1.39 -1.27 -20.35
CA ILE A 246 2.17 -0.50 -19.37
C ILE A 246 3.15 0.45 -20.09
N SER A 247 3.68 0.07 -21.26
CA SER A 247 4.57 0.93 -22.04
C SER A 247 3.85 2.13 -22.66
N SER A 248 2.60 1.98 -23.16
CA SER A 248 1.81 3.11 -23.65
C SER A 248 1.34 3.99 -22.49
N ALA A 249 0.92 3.41 -21.36
CA ALA A 249 0.60 4.16 -20.15
C ALA A 249 1.80 5.00 -19.66
N TYR A 250 3.00 4.43 -19.59
CA TYR A 250 4.20 5.17 -19.20
C TYR A 250 4.57 6.28 -20.20
N LYS A 251 4.33 6.09 -21.51
CA LYS A 251 4.51 7.17 -22.50
C LYS A 251 3.54 8.33 -22.29
N LEU A 252 2.28 8.06 -21.93
CA LEU A 252 1.24 9.06 -21.64
C LEU A 252 1.49 9.89 -20.37
N LEU A 253 2.30 9.42 -19.41
CA LEU A 253 2.63 10.19 -18.22
C LEU A 253 3.54 11.40 -18.54
N THR A 254 3.21 12.58 -18.00
CA THR A 254 4.07 13.76 -18.13
C THR A 254 5.41 13.56 -17.39
N PRO A 255 6.47 14.32 -17.73
CA PRO A 255 7.76 14.24 -17.02
C PRO A 255 7.62 14.49 -15.51
N SER A 256 6.76 15.43 -15.10
CA SER A 256 6.48 15.72 -13.70
C SER A 256 5.90 14.51 -12.96
N VAL A 257 4.91 13.81 -13.53
CA VAL A 257 4.33 12.62 -12.90
C VAL A 257 5.33 11.46 -12.83
N LYS A 258 6.22 11.31 -13.82
CA LYS A 258 7.31 10.32 -13.78
C LYS A 258 8.28 10.58 -12.63
N VAL A 259 8.68 11.84 -12.41
CA VAL A 259 9.52 12.24 -11.27
C VAL A 259 8.78 12.01 -9.94
N GLN A 260 7.51 12.40 -9.85
CA GLN A 260 6.71 12.18 -8.63
C GLN A 260 6.61 10.69 -8.26
N LEU A 261 6.36 9.81 -9.24
CA LEU A 261 6.28 8.35 -9.01
C LEU A 261 7.63 7.77 -8.54
N LEU A 262 8.74 8.25 -9.10
CA LEU A 262 10.08 7.83 -8.67
C LEU A 262 10.36 8.25 -7.21
N ILE A 263 10.01 9.48 -6.84
CA ILE A 263 10.16 10.00 -5.46
C ILE A 263 9.28 9.20 -4.48
N CYS A 264 7.99 9.02 -4.79
CA CYS A 264 7.09 8.18 -3.98
C CYS A 264 7.61 6.74 -3.81
N PHE A 265 8.23 6.17 -4.85
CA PHE A 265 8.87 4.86 -4.78
C PHE A 265 10.09 4.86 -3.85
N MET A 266 10.99 5.84 -3.95
CA MET A 266 12.20 5.90 -3.12
C MET A 266 11.89 6.08 -1.63
N LEU A 267 10.93 6.96 -1.28
CA LEU A 267 10.49 7.16 0.10
C LEU A 267 9.92 5.86 0.70
N LYS A 268 9.04 5.15 -0.03
CA LYS A 268 8.50 3.86 0.44
C LYS A 268 9.52 2.72 0.42
N TYR A 269 10.49 2.74 -0.50
CA TYR A 269 11.59 1.77 -0.52
C TYR A 269 12.51 1.93 0.70
N ALA A 270 12.85 3.17 1.08
CA ALA A 270 13.63 3.46 2.29
C ALA A 270 12.88 3.07 3.58
N MET A 271 11.56 3.30 3.63
CA MET A 271 10.69 2.85 4.72
C MET A 271 10.70 1.32 4.88
N GLU A 272 10.49 0.57 3.80
CA GLU A 272 10.46 -0.90 3.84
C GLU A 272 11.84 -1.50 4.14
N ILE A 273 12.94 -0.88 3.68
CA ILE A 273 14.30 -1.23 4.12
C ILE A 273 14.41 -1.09 5.63
N LEU A 274 14.07 0.08 6.18
CA LEU A 274 14.18 0.36 7.61
C LEU A 274 13.41 -0.66 8.46
N LEU A 275 12.18 -0.99 8.06
CA LEU A 275 11.37 -2.00 8.74
C LEU A 275 12.00 -3.40 8.64
N ALA A 276 12.50 -3.79 7.45
CA ALA A 276 13.09 -5.11 7.23
C ALA A 276 14.47 -5.32 7.88
N GLU A 277 15.29 -4.27 7.99
CA GLU A 277 16.60 -4.33 8.65
C GLU A 277 16.50 -4.25 10.18
N SER A 278 15.39 -3.72 10.72
CA SER A 278 15.23 -3.38 12.14
C SER A 278 15.52 -4.54 13.10
N SER A 279 15.07 -5.76 12.78
CA SER A 279 15.37 -6.93 13.62
C SER A 279 16.86 -7.26 13.58
N VAL A 280 17.43 -7.47 12.39
CA VAL A 280 18.85 -7.82 12.21
C VAL A 280 19.79 -6.79 12.83
N ILE A 281 19.57 -5.49 12.60
CA ILE A 281 20.46 -4.43 13.13
C ILE A 281 20.38 -4.36 14.65
N THR A 282 19.18 -4.39 15.24
CA THR A 282 19.04 -4.26 16.70
C THR A 282 19.44 -5.53 17.46
N THR A 283 19.19 -6.71 16.91
CA THR A 283 19.73 -7.97 17.43
C THR A 283 21.25 -8.02 17.33
N PHE A 284 21.86 -7.59 16.22
CA PHE A 284 23.32 -7.63 16.03
C PHE A 284 24.08 -6.58 16.84
N TYR A 285 23.70 -5.29 16.78
CA TYR A 285 24.44 -4.21 17.44
C TYR A 285 24.06 -3.98 18.90
N PHE A 286 22.82 -4.27 19.28
CA PHE A 286 22.29 -3.96 20.62
C PHE A 286 21.82 -5.19 21.41
N SER A 287 21.94 -6.40 20.84
CA SER A 287 21.48 -7.66 21.46
C SER A 287 20.01 -7.63 21.91
N TRP A 288 19.16 -6.93 21.15
CA TRP A 288 17.74 -6.82 21.46
C TRP A 288 17.01 -8.16 21.24
N PRO A 289 16.16 -8.60 22.19
CA PRO A 289 15.24 -9.71 21.96
C PRO A 289 14.08 -9.26 21.06
N SER A 290 13.47 -10.20 20.35
CA SER A 290 12.34 -10.00 19.43
C SER A 290 11.19 -9.17 20.03
N SER A 291 10.96 -9.27 21.34
CA SER A 291 9.96 -8.48 22.08
C SER A 291 10.30 -6.98 22.14
N SER A 292 11.59 -6.62 22.27
CA SER A 292 12.03 -5.22 22.23
C SER A 292 11.95 -4.66 20.81
N VAL A 293 12.33 -5.46 19.81
CA VAL A 293 12.16 -5.11 18.38
C VAL A 293 10.68 -4.87 18.06
N ALA A 294 9.80 -5.74 18.55
CA ALA A 294 8.35 -5.64 18.40
C ALA A 294 7.77 -4.35 19.01
N ILE A 295 8.19 -3.99 20.24
CA ILE A 295 7.76 -2.75 20.91
C ILE A 295 8.29 -1.52 20.15
N PHE A 296 9.56 -1.52 19.74
CA PHE A 296 10.16 -0.44 18.97
C PHE A 296 9.41 -0.21 17.65
N LEU A 297 9.19 -1.26 16.86
CA LEU A 297 8.46 -1.19 15.60
C LEU A 297 6.99 -0.78 15.80
N ALA A 298 6.32 -1.27 16.85
CA ALA A 298 4.95 -0.87 17.17
C ALA A 298 4.85 0.64 17.49
N VAL A 299 5.81 1.17 18.27
CA VAL A 299 5.88 2.61 18.60
C VAL A 299 6.23 3.45 17.36
N LEU A 300 7.19 3.00 16.55
CA LEU A 300 7.57 3.67 15.30
C LEU A 300 6.38 3.76 14.34
N CYS A 301 5.72 2.65 14.06
CA CYS A 301 4.55 2.59 13.19
C CYS A 301 3.31 3.30 13.78
N LEU A 302 3.24 3.52 15.10
CA LEU A 302 2.18 4.33 15.70
C LEU A 302 2.34 5.82 15.36
N THR A 303 3.55 6.30 15.02
CA THR A 303 3.80 7.70 14.64
C THR A 303 3.13 8.12 13.33
N VAL A 304 2.72 7.16 12.48
CA VAL A 304 1.93 7.44 11.26
C VAL A 304 0.67 8.24 11.58
N LEU A 305 -0.04 7.94 12.68
CA LEU A 305 -1.28 8.61 13.02
C LEU A 305 -1.13 10.11 13.33
N PRO A 306 -0.24 10.56 14.25
CA PRO A 306 0.00 11.98 14.45
C PRO A 306 0.69 12.66 13.26
N VAL A 307 1.58 11.98 12.52
CA VAL A 307 2.19 12.53 11.29
C VAL A 307 1.10 12.86 10.28
N ASN A 308 0.22 11.91 9.97
CA ASN A 308 -0.80 12.11 8.94
C ASN A 308 -1.86 13.13 9.36
N ALA A 309 -2.14 13.25 10.67
CA ALA A 309 -2.93 14.35 11.20
C ALA A 309 -2.26 15.72 10.98
N ILE A 310 -0.97 15.87 11.31
CA ILE A 310 -0.22 17.13 11.16
C ILE A 310 -0.05 17.51 9.68
N VAL A 311 0.28 16.56 8.81
CA VAL A 311 0.45 16.80 7.37
C VAL A 311 -0.88 17.21 6.73
N GLY A 312 -1.96 16.47 7.04
CA GLY A 312 -3.28 16.70 6.47
C GLY A 312 -4.01 17.95 7.00
N SER A 313 -3.74 18.39 8.24
CA SER A 313 -4.41 19.57 8.82
C SER A 313 -3.59 20.86 8.78
N TYR A 314 -2.26 20.78 8.88
CA TYR A 314 -1.39 21.94 9.05
C TYR A 314 -0.51 22.18 7.81
N LEU A 315 0.36 21.23 7.45
CA LEU A 315 1.37 21.46 6.42
C LEU A 315 0.76 21.69 5.03
N THR A 316 -0.23 20.89 4.64
CA THR A 316 -0.88 20.99 3.31
C THR A 316 -1.72 22.27 3.13
N ASN A 317 -2.04 22.99 4.23
CA ASN A 317 -2.73 24.28 4.18
C ASN A 317 -1.76 25.49 4.17
N ILE A 318 -0.46 25.27 4.34
CA ILE A 318 0.55 26.33 4.53
C ILE A 318 1.66 26.27 3.47
N PHE A 319 2.04 25.06 3.05
CA PHE A 319 3.15 24.80 2.13
C PHE A 319 2.68 24.09 0.87
N GLU A 320 3.28 24.43 -0.26
CA GLU A 320 3.03 23.76 -1.54
C GLU A 320 3.54 22.31 -1.51
N ASP A 321 2.85 21.41 -2.22
CA ASP A 321 3.21 19.99 -2.32
C ASP A 321 4.69 19.76 -2.69
N ARG A 322 5.21 20.53 -3.64
CA ARG A 322 6.62 20.49 -4.07
C ARG A 322 7.63 20.85 -2.97
N GLN A 323 7.26 21.74 -2.05
CA GLN A 323 8.13 22.16 -0.93
C GLN A 323 8.13 21.09 0.16
N ILE A 324 6.95 20.55 0.49
CA ILE A 324 6.78 19.44 1.43
C ILE A 324 7.58 18.22 0.94
N LEU A 325 7.48 17.90 -0.36
CA LEU A 325 8.19 16.79 -1.01
C LEU A 325 9.72 16.91 -0.89
N LEU A 326 10.25 18.08 -1.24
CA LEU A 326 11.69 18.36 -1.16
C LEU A 326 12.20 18.30 0.29
N ALA A 327 11.41 18.80 1.24
CA ALA A 327 11.73 18.71 2.66
C ALA A 327 11.75 17.25 3.16
N SER A 328 10.79 16.40 2.74
CA SER A 328 10.81 14.97 3.08
C SER A 328 12.01 14.23 2.50
N GLU A 329 12.45 14.53 1.27
CA GLU A 329 13.66 13.93 0.68
C GLU A 329 14.95 14.34 1.43
N ILE A 330 15.09 15.62 1.78
CA ILE A 330 16.24 16.11 2.57
C ILE A 330 16.27 15.46 3.95
N MET A 331 15.12 15.36 4.63
CA MET A 331 15.03 14.72 5.94
C MET A 331 15.23 13.20 5.88
N LEU A 332 14.75 12.53 4.82
CA LEU A 332 15.02 11.11 4.56
C LEU A 332 16.53 10.87 4.42
N LEU A 333 17.23 11.69 3.61
CA LEU A 333 18.68 11.60 3.42
C LEU A 333 19.44 11.79 4.74
N VAL A 334 19.03 12.75 5.57
CA VAL A 334 19.61 12.95 6.92
C VAL A 334 19.36 11.73 7.82
N GLY A 335 18.15 11.17 7.82
CA GLY A 335 17.84 9.95 8.56
C GLY A 335 18.68 8.75 8.14
N VAL A 336 18.82 8.51 6.83
CA VAL A 336 19.65 7.44 6.26
C VAL A 336 21.14 7.65 6.57
N ILE A 337 21.67 8.87 6.49
CA ILE A 337 23.06 9.15 6.88
C ILE A 337 23.27 8.86 8.38
N LEU A 338 22.30 9.20 9.23
CA LEU A 338 22.36 8.93 10.67
C LEU A 338 22.18 7.45 11.04
N SER A 339 21.62 6.59 10.18
CA SER A 339 21.50 5.15 10.47
C SER A 339 22.83 4.42 10.34
N PHE A 340 23.79 4.93 9.55
CA PHE A 340 25.15 4.42 9.49
C PHE A 340 25.99 4.81 10.71
N ARG A 341 27.07 4.05 10.97
CA ARG A 341 28.04 4.34 12.04
C ARG A 341 28.99 5.50 11.65
N VAL A 342 28.44 6.71 11.59
CA VAL A 342 29.19 7.95 11.32
C VAL A 342 30.01 8.40 12.54
N THR A 343 29.56 8.09 13.76
CA THR A 343 30.26 8.40 15.01
C THR A 343 30.82 7.15 15.68
N GLY A 344 31.84 7.32 16.55
CA GLY A 344 32.66 6.23 17.10
C GLY A 344 31.86 5.09 17.74
N PRO A 345 31.12 5.34 18.84
CA PRO A 345 30.18 4.36 19.40
C PRO A 345 28.83 4.47 18.70
N TYR A 346 28.43 3.44 17.96
CA TYR A 346 27.06 3.35 17.44
C TYR A 346 26.09 3.17 18.60
N SER A 347 25.16 4.11 18.80
CA SER A 347 24.32 4.15 19.99
C SER A 347 22.85 3.85 19.69
N VAL A 348 22.16 3.27 20.67
CA VAL A 348 20.71 3.04 20.61
C VAL A 348 19.94 4.35 20.32
N SER A 349 20.36 5.46 20.94
CA SER A 349 19.72 6.77 20.71
C SER A 349 19.98 7.34 19.32
N GLN A 350 21.11 7.02 18.69
CA GLN A 350 21.38 7.37 17.30
C GLN A 350 20.43 6.58 16.40
N TYR A 351 20.37 5.25 16.57
CA TYR A 351 19.54 4.37 15.74
C TYR A 351 18.04 4.68 15.85
N ILE A 352 17.52 4.88 17.06
CA ILE A 352 16.10 5.26 17.25
C ILE A 352 15.81 6.62 16.61
N SER A 353 16.71 7.60 16.72
CA SER A 353 16.53 8.91 16.09
C SER A 353 16.60 8.84 14.57
N SER A 354 17.54 8.08 14.00
CA SER A 354 17.64 7.91 12.54
C SER A 354 16.43 7.18 11.98
N ALA A 355 15.98 6.10 12.65
CA ALA A 355 14.79 5.36 12.26
C ALA A 355 13.55 6.25 12.29
N LEU A 356 13.35 7.02 13.38
CA LEU A 356 12.24 7.96 13.49
C LEU A 356 12.27 9.02 12.38
N ILE A 357 13.42 9.62 12.09
CA ILE A 357 13.56 10.62 11.03
C ILE A 357 13.25 10.02 9.65
N THR A 358 13.86 8.89 9.30
CA THR A 358 13.64 8.20 8.01
C THR A 358 12.17 7.80 7.84
N PHE A 359 11.58 7.17 8.87
CA PHE A 359 10.20 6.70 8.84
C PHE A 359 9.18 7.84 8.72
N VAL A 360 9.30 8.87 9.59
CA VAL A 360 8.40 10.04 9.54
C VAL A 360 8.50 10.76 8.21
N SER A 361 9.71 10.90 7.64
CA SER A 361 9.93 11.57 6.35
C SER A 361 9.25 10.83 5.19
N ALA A 362 9.30 9.49 5.19
CA ALA A 362 8.63 8.67 4.20
C ALA A 362 7.08 8.70 4.30
N GLU A 363 6.54 8.82 5.51
CA GLU A 363 5.09 8.80 5.76
C GLU A 363 4.35 10.08 5.39
N VAL A 364 5.05 11.20 5.23
CA VAL A 364 4.46 12.48 4.79
C VAL A 364 3.62 12.35 3.51
N LEU A 365 3.94 11.38 2.62
CA LEU A 365 3.19 11.16 1.38
C LEU A 365 2.01 10.18 1.46
N GLU A 366 1.92 9.27 2.45
CA GLU A 366 0.69 8.47 2.62
C GLU A 366 -0.45 9.25 3.32
N SER A 367 -0.19 10.53 3.61
CA SER A 367 -1.15 11.51 4.13
C SER A 367 -1.99 12.23 3.06
N LYS A 368 -1.71 11.99 1.77
CA LYS A 368 -2.34 12.67 0.62
C LYS A 368 -3.01 11.67 -0.33
#